data_AF-A0A7C2N3D6-F1
#
_entry.id   AF-A0A7C2N3D6-F1
#
_cell.length_a   1.000
_cell.length_b   1.000
_cell.length_c   1.000
_cell.angle_alpha   90.00
_cell.angle_beta   90.00
_cell.angle_gamma   90.00
#
_symmetry.space_group_name_H-M   'P 1'
#
loop_
_entity.id
_entity.type
_entity.pdbx_description
1 polymer ?
#
loop_
_entity_poly.entity_id
_entity_poly.type
_entity_poly.pdbx_seq_one_letter_code
_entity_poly.pdbx_strand_id
1 'polypeptide(L)' 'MRICSFLPSTTEIVYALGLGDNLVGVTHECDYPPEAAGKSRVIMSLINPEELSSQEIDRLVSENHKAGKSTYIVEEEA' A
#
# COMPACT_ATOMS: atom_id res chain seq x y z
N MET A 1 -1.59 -16.46 -13.34
CA MET A 1 -1.05 -16.09 -12.00
C MET A 1 -1.82 -14.88 -11.50
N ARG A 2 -2.04 -14.73 -10.19
CA ARG A 2 -2.64 -13.52 -9.58
C ARG A 2 -1.61 -12.93 -8.62
N ILE A 3 -1.29 -11.64 -8.78
CA ILE A 3 -0.25 -10.93 -8.02
C ILE A 3 -0.93 -9.82 -7.22
N CYS A 4 -0.61 -9.72 -5.93
CA CYS A 4 -0.86 -8.52 -5.14
C CYS A 4 0.48 -7.89 -4.77
N SER A 5 0.60 -6.57 -4.95
CA SER A 5 1.80 -5.80 -4.64
C SER A 5 1.56 -4.89 -3.45
N PHE A 6 2.47 -4.96 -2.47
CA PHE A 6 2.32 -4.30 -1.17
C PHE A 6 3.20 -3.04 -1.05
N LEU A 7 3.92 -2.68 -2.11
CA LEU A 7 4.80 -1.51 -2.16
C LEU A 7 4.76 -0.87 -3.56
N PRO A 8 4.81 0.47 -3.67
CA PRO A 8 4.87 1.16 -4.96
C PRO A 8 5.99 0.66 -5.87
N SER A 9 7.21 0.54 -5.34
CA SER A 9 8.36 0.05 -6.10
C SER A 9 8.17 -1.39 -6.64
N THR A 10 7.48 -2.26 -5.89
CA THR A 10 7.18 -3.62 -6.35
C THR A 10 6.13 -3.61 -7.45
N THR A 11 5.15 -2.72 -7.37
CA THR A 11 4.16 -2.52 -8.44
C THR A 11 4.85 -2.10 -9.73
N GLU A 12 5.75 -1.13 -9.67
CA GLU A 12 6.53 -0.68 -10.83
C GLU A 12 7.37 -1.80 -11.44
N ILE A 13 8.03 -2.61 -10.60
CA ILE A 13 8.80 -3.77 -11.06
C ILE A 13 7.90 -4.80 -11.76
N VAL A 14 6.70 -5.08 -11.23
CA VAL A 14 5.74 -6.01 -11.85
C VAL A 14 5.35 -5.53 -13.25
N TYR A 15 5.10 -4.24 -13.42
CA TYR A 15 4.83 -3.65 -14.73
C TYR A 15 6.05 -3.71 -15.66
N ALA A 16 7.25 -3.38 -15.16
CA ALA A 16 8.49 -3.44 -15.93
C ALA A 16 8.80 -4.86 -16.44
N LEU A 17 8.36 -5.89 -15.72
CA LEU A 17 8.47 -7.29 -16.13
C LEU A 17 7.39 -7.76 -17.12
N GLY A 18 6.47 -6.87 -17.52
CA GLY A 18 5.36 -7.22 -18.42
C GLY A 18 4.25 -8.03 -17.76
N LEU A 19 4.16 -8.02 -16.43
CA LEU A 19 3.19 -8.80 -15.63
C LEU A 19 2.01 -7.96 -15.13
N GLY A 20 1.80 -6.75 -15.66
CA GLY A 20 0.74 -5.84 -15.22
C GLY A 20 -0.69 -6.41 -15.33
N ASP A 21 -0.93 -7.32 -16.29
CA ASP A 21 -2.21 -8.02 -16.44
C ASP A 21 -2.47 -9.05 -15.33
N ASN A 22 -1.41 -9.54 -14.68
CA ASN A 22 -1.52 -10.45 -13.54
C ASN A 22 -1.62 -9.71 -12.20
N LEU A 23 -1.38 -8.40 -12.17
CA LEU A 23 -1.52 -7.58 -10.97
C LEU A 23 -3.00 -7.28 -10.71
N VAL A 24 -3.50 -7.78 -9.58
CA VAL A 24 -4.92 -7.67 -9.19
C VAL A 24 -5.15 -6.79 -7.95
N GLY A 25 -4.10 -6.53 -7.16
CA GLY A 25 -4.19 -5.70 -5.96
C GLY A 25 -2.92 -4.89 -5.71
N VAL A 26 -3.09 -3.66 -5.26
CA VAL A 26 -2.01 -2.69 -4.99
C VAL A 26 -2.23 -1.95 -3.67
N THR A 27 -1.23 -1.22 -3.20
CA THR A 27 -1.38 -0.25 -2.10
C THR A 27 -2.02 1.05 -2.60
N HIS A 28 -2.63 1.79 -1.68
CA HIS A 28 -3.14 3.13 -1.91
C HIS A 28 -2.15 4.13 -2.55
N GLU A 29 -0.85 3.90 -2.40
CA GLU A 29 0.19 4.77 -2.98
C GLU A 29 0.63 4.35 -4.39
N CYS A 30 0.09 3.26 -4.95
CA CYS A 30 0.46 2.82 -6.30
C CYS A 30 -0.31 3.59 -7.38
N ASP A 31 0.40 4.49 -8.07
CA ASP A 31 -0.14 5.32 -9.14
C ASP A 31 0.69 5.25 -10.45
N TYR A 32 1.81 4.51 -10.44
CA TYR A 32 2.70 4.35 -11.59
C TYR A 32 2.93 2.87 -11.98
N PRO A 33 2.94 2.54 -13.29
CA PRO A 33 2.52 3.38 -14.41
C PRO A 33 1.02 3.74 -14.30
N PRO A 34 0.47 4.69 -15.09
CA PRO A 34 -0.90 5.18 -14.89
C PRO A 34 -1.98 4.10 -14.84
N GLU A 35 -1.75 2.95 -15.46
CA GLU A 35 -2.61 1.76 -15.40
C GLU A 35 -2.71 1.15 -14.00
N ALA A 36 -1.70 1.35 -13.13
CA ALA A 36 -1.69 0.88 -11.76
C ALA A 36 -2.74 1.58 -10.89
N ALA A 37 -3.04 2.84 -11.18
CA ALA A 37 -4.05 3.62 -10.46
C ALA A 37 -5.47 3.04 -10.59
N GLY A 38 -5.72 2.23 -11.63
CA GLY A 38 -6.99 1.52 -11.84
C GLY A 38 -7.10 0.17 -11.13
N LYS A 39 -6.06 -0.29 -10.42
CA LYS A 39 -6.05 -1.59 -9.73
C LYS A 39 -6.75 -1.49 -8.37
N SER A 40 -7.29 -2.60 -7.88
CA SER A 40 -7.92 -2.66 -6.56
C SER A 40 -6.92 -2.30 -5.46
N ARG A 41 -7.29 -1.36 -4.60
CA ARG A 41 -6.46 -0.94 -3.45
C ARG A 41 -6.74 -1.90 -2.30
N VAL A 42 -5.82 -2.82 -2.05
CA VAL A 42 -5.94 -3.87 -1.02
C VAL A 42 -5.18 -3.52 0.26
N ILE A 43 -4.44 -2.41 0.26
CA ILE A 43 -3.76 -1.89 1.47
C ILE A 43 -4.05 -0.41 1.64
N MET A 44 -4.47 -0.05 2.84
CA MET A 44 -4.72 1.32 3.26
C MET A 44 -3.89 1.66 4.50
N SER A 45 -3.39 2.89 4.59
CA SER A 45 -2.80 3.42 5.83
C SER A 45 -3.90 3.78 6.83
N LEU A 46 -3.71 3.42 8.10
CA LEU A 46 -4.52 3.92 9.23
C LEU A 46 -4.10 5.31 9.69
N ILE A 47 -2.95 5.79 9.23
CA ILE A 47 -2.39 7.09 9.57
C ILE A 47 -2.52 7.99 8.35
N ASN A 48 -3.24 9.10 8.47
CA ASN A 48 -3.32 10.11 7.42
C ASN A 48 -2.15 11.11 7.58
N PRO A 49 -1.15 11.11 6.68
CA PRO A 49 -0.02 12.02 6.78
C PRO A 49 -0.38 13.48 6.48
N GLU A 50 -1.52 13.77 5.85
CA GLU A 50 -1.96 15.13 5.54
C GLU A 50 -2.54 15.86 6.78
N GLU A 51 -3.00 15.10 7.76
CA GLU A 51 -3.64 15.63 8.98
C GLU A 51 -2.70 15.69 10.18
N LEU A 52 -1.51 15.09 10.08
CA LEU A 52 -0.60 14.87 11.19
C LEU A 52 0.79 15.39 10.90
N SER A 53 1.42 16.00 11.90
CA SER A 53 2.84 16.33 11.83
C SER A 53 3.71 15.08 11.84
N SER A 54 4.95 15.18 11.33
CA SER A 54 5.92 14.08 11.37
C SER A 54 6.15 13.54 12.78
N GLN A 55 6.10 14.39 13.80
CA GLN A 55 6.24 13.99 15.20
C GLN A 55 5.03 13.16 15.70
N GLU A 56 3.82 13.54 15.28
CA GLU A 56 2.60 12.78 15.61
C GLU A 56 2.58 11.43 14.89
N ILE A 57 3.02 11.39 13.63
CA ILE A 57 3.17 10.15 12.86
C ILE A 57 4.16 9.20 13.55
N ASP A 58 5.37 9.69 13.88
CA ASP A 58 6.39 8.90 14.58
C ASP A 58 5.87 8.32 15.90
N ARG A 59 5.14 9.14 16.66
CA ARG A 59 4.52 8.72 17.91
C ARG A 59 3.50 7.60 17.68
N LEU A 60 2.57 7.76 16.75
CA LEU A 60 1.53 6.77 16.46
C LEU A 60 2.11 5.45 15.96
N VAL A 61 3.10 5.50 15.05
CA VAL A 61 3.80 4.31 14.55
C VAL A 61 4.51 3.60 15.69
N SER A 62 5.21 4.34 16.55
CA SER A 62 5.91 3.80 17.72
C SER A 62 4.97 3.17 18.73
N GLU A 63 3.82 3.78 19.00
CA GLU A 63 2.78 3.28 19.90
C GLU A 63 2.13 2.00 19.32
N ASN A 64 1.79 1.99 18.03
CA ASN A 64 1.26 0.81 17.34
C ASN A 64 2.24 -0.36 17.40
N HIS A 65 3.52 -0.11 17.10
CA HIS A 65 4.56 -1.14 17.15
C HIS A 65 4.70 -1.75 18.56
N LYS A 66 4.76 -0.91 19.61
CA LYS A 66 4.82 -1.36 21.00
C LYS A 66 3.59 -2.17 21.42
N ALA A 67 2.42 -1.83 20.88
CA ALA A 67 1.16 -2.50 21.17
C ALA A 67 0.89 -3.73 20.27
N GLY A 68 1.78 -4.05 19.32
CA GLY A 68 1.56 -5.12 18.34
C GLY A 68 0.39 -4.84 17.37
N LYS A 69 0.01 -3.57 17.20
CA LYS A 69 -1.05 -3.14 16.27
C LYS A 69 -0.46 -2.83 14.91
N SER A 70 -1.19 -3.15 13.85
CA SER A 70 -0.84 -2.74 12.49
C SER A 70 -1.07 -1.25 12.29
N THR A 71 -0.22 -0.63 11.46
CA THR A 71 -0.43 0.73 10.92
C THR A 71 -1.19 0.71 9.59
N TYR A 72 -1.42 -0.47 9.03
CA TYR A 72 -2.09 -0.67 7.76
C TYR A 72 -3.27 -1.64 7.90
N ILE A 73 -4.29 -1.45 7.08
CA ILE A 73 -5.36 -2.43 6.85
C ILE A 73 -5.04 -3.19 5.56
N VAL A 74 -5.22 -4.51 5.58
CA VAL A 74 -5.19 -5.36 4.38
C VAL A 74 -6.62 -5.83 4.12
N GLU A 75 -7.13 -5.59 2.92
CA GLU A 75 -8.42 -6.12 2.46
C GLU A 75 -8.21 -7.55 1.96
N GLU A 76 -8.78 -8.52 2.65
CA GLU A 76 -8.56 -9.95 2.38
C GLU A 76 -9.54 -10.52 1.34
N GLU A 77 -10.64 -9.81 1.04
CA GLU A 77 -11.75 -10.31 0.23
C GLU A 77 -11.87 -9.68 -1.18
N ALA A 78 -10.77 -9.12 -1.71
CA ALA A 78 -10.74 -8.39 -2.99
C ALA A 78 -10.74 -9.24 -4.28
#